data_AF-A0A075FU13-F1
#
_entry.id   AF-A0A075FU13-F1
#
_cell.length_a   1.000
_cell.length_b   1.000
_cell.length_c   1.000
_cell.angle_alpha   90.00
_cell.angle_beta   90.00
_cell.angle_gamma   90.00
#
_symmetry.space_group_name_H-M   'P 1'
#
loop_
_entity.id
_entity.type
_entity.pdbx_description
1 polymer ?
#
loop_
_entity_poly.entity_id
_entity_poly.type
_entity_poly.pdbx_seq_one_letter_code
_entity_poly.pdbx_strand_id
1 'polypeptide(L)'
;MSMENKILLIENADPGFDWIFTKNPAGLITKYGGVASHMAIRCAEMALPAAIGCGEIIFSRLVSSSKIELDCKNQQIFILEQEKEDQYVKEQIVLKSLGYIK
;
A
#
# COMPACT_ATOMS: atom_id res chain seq x y z
N MET A 1 4.85 -6.94 -18.61
CA MET A 1 5.19 -6.13 -17.43
C MET A 1 5.47 -7.09 -16.27
N SER A 2 6.69 -7.12 -15.71
CA SER A 2 7.04 -8.04 -14.61
C SER A 2 6.49 -7.53 -13.28
N MET A 3 5.95 -8.46 -12.47
CA MET A 3 5.49 -8.25 -11.08
C MET A 3 6.54 -8.68 -10.05
N GLU A 4 7.66 -9.24 -10.52
CA GLU A 4 8.74 -9.71 -9.66
C GLU A 4 9.39 -8.54 -8.92
N ASN A 5 9.66 -8.75 -7.63
CA ASN A 5 10.32 -7.78 -6.76
C ASN A 5 9.61 -6.41 -6.65
N LYS A 6 8.28 -6.40 -6.82
CA LYS A 6 7.44 -5.22 -6.64
C LYS A 6 6.47 -5.41 -5.48
N ILE A 7 6.06 -4.31 -4.86
CA ILE A 7 4.99 -4.32 -3.87
C ILE A 7 3.66 -4.19 -4.61
N LEU A 8 2.76 -5.15 -4.39
CA LEU A 8 1.43 -5.16 -5.00
C LEU A 8 0.44 -4.40 -4.13
N LEU A 9 -0.32 -3.49 -4.74
CA LEU A 9 -1.43 -2.79 -4.10
C LEU A 9 -2.74 -3.30 -4.70
N ILE A 10 -3.62 -3.84 -3.85
CA ILE A 10 -4.95 -4.31 -4.26
C ILE A 10 -6.03 -3.81 -3.31
N GLU A 11 -7.23 -3.52 -3.80
CA GLU A 11 -8.26 -3.00 -2.90
C GLU A 11 -8.83 -4.10 -1.98
N ASN A 12 -9.19 -5.23 -2.60
CA ASN A 12 -9.74 -6.40 -1.95
C ASN A 12 -9.00 -7.63 -2.46
N ALA A 13 -8.95 -8.65 -1.62
CA ALA A 13 -8.20 -9.84 -1.92
C ALA A 13 -8.98 -11.09 -1.48
N ASP A 14 -9.59 -11.73 -2.46
CA ASP A 14 -10.27 -13.01 -2.31
C ASP A 14 -9.31 -14.17 -2.59
N PRO A 15 -9.62 -15.41 -2.17
CA PRO A 15 -8.79 -16.59 -2.48
C PRO A 15 -8.47 -16.79 -3.97
N GLY A 16 -9.28 -16.23 -4.88
CA GLY A 16 -9.00 -16.23 -6.32
C GLY A 16 -7.73 -15.47 -6.73
N PHE A 17 -7.12 -14.70 -5.82
CA PHE A 17 -5.87 -13.97 -6.06
C PHE A 17 -4.61 -14.79 -5.74
N ASP A 18 -4.70 -16.06 -5.32
CA ASP A 18 -3.52 -16.86 -4.93
C ASP A 18 -2.41 -16.94 -5.99
N TRP A 19 -2.77 -16.78 -7.26
CA TRP A 19 -1.81 -16.73 -8.36
C TRP A 19 -0.79 -15.58 -8.22
N ILE A 20 -1.09 -14.49 -7.47
CA ILE A 20 -0.15 -13.38 -7.28
C ILE A 20 1.11 -13.82 -6.54
N PHE A 21 0.99 -14.77 -5.60
CA PHE A 21 2.13 -15.27 -4.84
C PHE A 21 3.09 -16.08 -5.72
N THR A 22 2.59 -16.70 -6.79
CA THR A 22 3.43 -17.40 -7.78
C THR A 22 4.30 -16.47 -8.61
N LYS A 23 4.06 -15.14 -8.53
CA LYS A 23 4.83 -14.12 -9.25
C LYS A 23 5.95 -13.50 -8.43
N ASN A 24 6.20 -14.03 -7.23
CA ASN A 24 7.26 -13.60 -6.31
C ASN A 24 7.27 -12.08 -6.05
N PRO A 25 6.17 -11.52 -5.54
CA PRO A 25 6.11 -10.11 -5.17
C PRO A 25 7.08 -9.82 -4.00
N ALA A 26 7.56 -8.59 -3.90
CA ALA A 26 8.36 -8.12 -2.76
C ALA A 26 7.49 -7.84 -1.52
N GLY A 27 6.20 -7.58 -1.72
CA GLY A 27 5.24 -7.35 -0.63
C GLY A 27 3.81 -7.20 -1.13
N LEU A 28 2.86 -7.18 -0.21
CA LEU A 28 1.43 -7.04 -0.51
C LEU A 28 0.77 -5.98 0.39
N ILE A 29 0.03 -5.06 -0.20
CA ILE A 29 -0.77 -4.07 0.52
C ILE A 29 -2.22 -4.18 0.07
N THR A 30 -3.12 -4.35 1.04
CA THR A 30 -4.55 -4.35 0.76
C THR A 30 -5.25 -3.15 1.39
N LYS A 31 -6.17 -2.53 0.64
CA LYS A 31 -6.99 -1.41 1.15
C LYS A 31 -7.94 -1.88 2.24
N TYR A 32 -8.58 -3.02 2.02
CA TYR A 32 -9.49 -3.68 2.96
C TYR A 32 -9.04 -5.12 3.24
N GLY A 33 -9.46 -5.65 4.38
CA GLY A 33 -9.10 -7.00 4.82
C GLY A 33 -8.86 -7.06 6.33
N GLY A 34 -9.01 -8.25 6.90
CA GLY A 34 -8.76 -8.50 8.32
C GLY A 34 -7.45 -9.23 8.57
N VAL A 35 -6.97 -9.17 9.81
CA VAL A 35 -5.76 -9.90 10.28
C VAL A 35 -5.90 -11.42 10.13
N ALA A 36 -7.12 -11.96 10.17
CA ALA A 36 -7.41 -13.38 9.96
C ALA A 36 -7.89 -13.70 8.53
N SER A 37 -7.69 -12.79 7.57
CA SER A 37 -8.06 -13.03 6.18
C SER A 37 -7.14 -14.07 5.52
N HIS A 38 -7.62 -14.70 4.45
CA HIS A 38 -6.83 -15.63 3.65
C HIS A 38 -5.48 -15.03 3.24
N MET A 39 -5.45 -13.77 2.82
CA MET A 39 -4.21 -13.10 2.43
C MET A 39 -3.25 -12.85 3.58
N ALA A 40 -3.76 -12.46 4.75
CA ALA A 40 -2.91 -12.28 5.91
C ALA A 40 -2.21 -13.60 6.29
N ILE A 41 -2.95 -14.71 6.27
CA ILE A 41 -2.42 -16.05 6.55
C ILE A 41 -1.40 -16.45 5.48
N ARG A 42 -1.71 -16.31 4.19
CA ARG A 42 -0.77 -16.62 3.09
C ARG A 42 0.50 -15.79 3.14
N CYS A 43 0.40 -14.49 3.41
CA CYS A 43 1.58 -13.63 3.55
C CYS A 43 2.47 -14.10 4.71
N ALA A 44 1.87 -14.48 5.85
CA ALA A 44 2.61 -15.01 6.99
C ALA A 44 3.30 -16.35 6.68
N GLU A 45 2.59 -17.29 6.03
CA GLU A 45 3.14 -18.59 5.62
C GLU A 45 4.35 -18.45 4.68
N MET A 46 4.31 -17.45 3.79
CA MET A 46 5.36 -17.20 2.80
C MET A 46 6.44 -16.21 3.28
N ALA A 47 6.35 -15.73 4.52
CA ALA A 47 7.19 -14.65 5.05
C ALA A 47 7.22 -13.40 4.14
N LEU A 48 6.09 -13.10 3.48
CA LEU A 48 5.93 -11.95 2.61
C LEU A 48 5.54 -10.72 3.44
N PRO A 49 6.31 -9.62 3.39
CA PRO A 49 5.93 -8.36 4.03
C PRO A 49 4.57 -7.88 3.52
N ALA A 50 3.65 -7.60 4.44
CA ALA A 50 2.32 -7.16 4.06
C ALA A 50 1.69 -6.14 5.01
N ALA A 51 0.87 -5.27 4.45
CA ALA A 51 -0.02 -4.37 5.17
C ALA A 51 -1.46 -4.66 4.74
N ILE A 52 -2.22 -5.33 5.59
CA ILE A 52 -3.58 -5.78 5.29
C ILE A 52 -4.59 -4.80 5.88
N GLY A 53 -5.50 -4.30 5.04
CA GLY A 53 -6.57 -3.41 5.48
C GLY A 53 -6.09 -2.01 5.91
N CYS A 54 -5.18 -1.40 5.15
CA CYS A 54 -4.61 -0.09 5.50
C CYS A 54 -5.60 1.09 5.37
N GLY A 55 -6.77 0.87 4.79
CA GLY A 55 -7.81 1.86 4.61
C GLY A 55 -7.58 2.83 3.46
N GLU A 56 -8.60 3.61 3.13
CA GLU A 56 -8.64 4.51 1.96
C GLU A 56 -7.49 5.53 1.95
N ILE A 57 -7.25 6.18 3.09
CA ILE A 57 -6.33 7.32 3.18
C ILE A 57 -4.90 6.87 2.94
N ILE A 58 -4.50 5.74 3.52
CA ILE A 58 -3.14 5.20 3.33
C ILE A 58 -3.04 4.63 1.92
N PHE A 59 -4.02 3.84 1.47
CA PHE A 59 -3.99 3.21 0.16
C PHE A 59 -3.88 4.24 -0.98
N SER A 60 -4.69 5.30 -0.96
CA SER A 60 -4.67 6.35 -1.98
C SER A 60 -3.33 7.07 -2.09
N ARG A 61 -2.66 7.31 -0.95
CA ARG A 61 -1.30 7.89 -0.93
C ARG A 61 -0.24 6.94 -1.49
N LEU A 62 -0.40 5.64 -1.30
CA LEU A 62 0.53 4.65 -1.82
C LEU A 62 0.35 4.45 -3.33
N VAL A 63 -0.87 4.60 -3.86
CA VAL A 63 -1.15 4.54 -5.30
C VAL A 63 -0.41 5.64 -6.09
N SER A 64 -0.14 6.80 -5.49
CA SER A 64 0.63 7.89 -6.11
C SER A 64 2.14 7.79 -5.91
N SER A 65 2.64 6.74 -5.26
CA SER A 65 4.06 6.55 -4.96
C SER A 65 4.78 5.64 -5.96
N SER A 66 6.05 5.93 -6.27
CA SER A 66 6.92 5.05 -7.07
C SER A 66 7.62 4.02 -6.19
N LYS A 67 7.88 4.39 -4.94
CA LYS A 67 8.73 3.61 -4.05
C LYS A 67 8.30 3.78 -2.61
N ILE A 68 8.16 2.65 -1.93
CA ILE A 68 7.75 2.58 -0.53
C ILE A 68 8.60 1.58 0.22
N GLU A 69 8.64 1.74 1.54
CA GLU A 69 9.25 0.81 2.48
C GLU A 69 8.17 0.29 3.43
N LEU A 70 8.12 -1.03 3.59
CA LEU A 70 7.22 -1.71 4.52
C LEU A 70 8.02 -2.18 5.74
N ASP A 71 7.84 -1.49 6.86
CA ASP A 71 8.38 -1.93 8.16
C ASP A 71 7.28 -2.65 8.95
N CYS A 72 7.11 -3.93 8.65
CA CYS A 72 6.13 -4.77 9.33
C CYS A 72 6.42 -4.94 10.83
N LYS A 73 7.68 -4.77 11.26
CA LYS A 73 8.06 -4.91 12.67
C LYS A 73 7.54 -3.74 13.49
N ASN A 74 7.66 -2.52 12.96
CA ASN A 74 7.20 -1.30 13.62
C ASN A 74 5.78 -0.89 13.19
N GLN A 75 5.13 -1.65 12.31
CA GLN A 75 3.80 -1.36 11.76
C GLN A 75 3.76 -0.01 11.02
N GLN A 76 4.81 0.29 10.26
CA GLN A 76 4.96 1.55 9.54
C GLN A 76 5.11 1.33 8.05
N ILE A 77 4.62 2.30 7.27
CA ILE A 77 4.78 2.37 5.83
C ILE A 77 5.38 3.73 5.50
N PHE A 78 6.54 3.74 4.85
CA PHE A 78 7.22 4.96 4.44
C PHE A 78 7.13 5.13 2.93
N ILE A 79 6.74 6.32 2.48
CA ILE A 79 6.83 6.68 1.06
C ILE A 79 8.23 7.26 0.84
N LEU A 80 9.02 6.58 0.01
CA LEU A 80 10.39 6.99 -0.31
C LEU A 80 10.42 7.93 -1.52
N GLU A 81 9.57 7.68 -2.53
CA GLU A 81 9.49 8.47 -3.76
C GLU A 81 8.03 8.57 -4.25
N GLN A 82 7.62 9.72 -4.79
CA GLN A 82 6.29 9.96 -5.38
C GLN A 82 6.36 10.03 -6.91
N GLU A 83 5.42 9.38 -7.61
CA GLU A 83 5.32 9.45 -9.09
C GLU A 83 4.54 10.67 -9.58
N LYS A 84 3.63 11.19 -8.76
CA LYS A 84 2.77 12.33 -9.11
C LYS A 84 2.73 13.30 -7.95
N GLU A 85 2.72 14.59 -8.25
CA GLU A 85 2.38 15.62 -7.27
C GLU A 85 1.04 15.26 -6.64
N ASP A 86 1.07 14.88 -5.37
CA ASP A 86 -0.11 14.50 -4.59
C ASP A 86 -1.11 15.67 -4.61
N GLN A 87 -2.27 15.43 -5.23
CA GLN A 87 -3.31 16.44 -5.38
C GLN A 87 -3.85 16.89 -4.01
N TYR A 88 -3.82 16.02 -3.00
CA TYR A 88 -4.18 16.38 -1.63
C TYR A 88 -3.12 17.28 -0.99
N VAL A 89 -1.83 17.03 -1.25
CA VAL A 89 -0.74 17.94 -0.83
C VAL A 89 -0.86 19.29 -1.53
N LYS A 90 -1.18 19.31 -2.84
CA LYS A 90 -1.49 20.55 -3.56
C LYS A 90 -2.70 21.27 -2.97
N GLU A 91 -3.79 20.57 -2.71
CA GLU A 91 -4.99 21.13 -2.09
C GLU A 91 -4.66 21.70 -0.70
N GLN A 92 -3.89 21.00 0.12
CA GLN A 92 -3.45 21.53 1.41
C GLN A 92 -2.55 22.77 1.27
N ILE A 93 -1.60 22.76 0.33
CA ILE A 93 -0.73 23.90 0.05
C ILE A 93 -1.55 25.10 -0.45
N VAL A 94 -2.51 24.87 -1.35
CA VAL A 94 -3.41 25.90 -1.89
C VAL A 94 -4.32 26.43 -0.79
N LEU A 95 -4.92 25.57 0.03
CA LEU A 95 -5.78 25.99 1.12
C LEU A 95 -4.99 26.73 2.22
N LYS A 96 -3.73 26.35 2.47
CA LYS A 96 -2.81 27.10 3.34
C LYS A 96 -2.41 28.45 2.75
N SER A 97 -2.09 28.52 1.45
CA SER A 97 -1.71 29.78 0.80
C SER A 97 -2.88 30.75 0.69
N LEU A 98 -4.11 30.23 0.59
CA LEU A 98 -5.35 31.01 0.65
C LEU A 98 -5.80 31.35 2.08
N GLY A 99 -5.11 30.85 3.12
CA GLY A 99 -5.39 31.17 4.53
C GLY A 99 -6.59 30.46 5.15
N TYR A 100 -7.16 29.45 4.48
CA TYR A 100 -8.28 28.66 5.00
C TYR A 100 -7.87 27.66 6.08
N ILE A 101 -6.59 27.27 6.10
CA ILE A 101 -6.00 26.37 7.10
C ILE A 101 -4.64 26.93 7.54
N LYS A 102 -4.32 26.78 8.83
CA LYS A 102 -3.03 27.18 9.42
C LYS A 102 -1.99 26.07 9.29
#